data_AF-A0A933U4F2-F1
#
_entry.id   AF-A0A933U4F2-F1
#
_cell.length_a   1.000
_cell.length_b   1.000
_cell.length_c   1.000
_cell.angle_alpha   90.00
_cell.angle_beta   90.00
_cell.angle_gamma   90.00
#
_symmetry.space_group_name_H-M   'P 1'
#
loop_
_entity.id
_entity.type
_entity.pdbx_description
1 polymer ?
#
loop_
_entity_poly.entity_id
_entity_poly.type
_entity_poly.pdbx_seq_one_letter_code
_entity_poly.pdbx_strand_id
1 'polypeptide(L)'
;MLAGAVIVAVAVASFVVLERCGAASVSRAGELAFAPVEDPNGARPIEAAAPAVEAREWSQLRADATRLLGRRVKFVVQFHGEVGTWKCYLSRFSARDFSAFQFWTDEQFPFRSEDFTAPIARVFARRGSGAEDVLHEAKRYSRFEIEGTLRELFLGEPWIEAESVRVLPEALTDGSVIHGGRALSLMDDGLWKLAESELDIALQARVPERARAELERLRQACRANSAPEARAPSRPWTGPTPNLRSPRRREPLD
;
A
#
# COMPACT_ATOMS: atom_id res chain seq x y z
N MET A 1 -33.32 -15.02 34.63
CA MET A 1 -32.94 -14.38 33.36
C MET A 1 -31.42 -14.39 33.27
N LEU A 2 -30.92 -15.05 32.24
CA LEU A 2 -29.53 -15.48 32.05
C LEU A 2 -28.70 -14.38 31.35
N ALA A 3 -27.51 -14.10 31.88
CA ALA A 3 -26.34 -13.61 31.15
C ALA A 3 -25.15 -13.73 32.13
N GLY A 4 -24.03 -14.38 31.87
CA GLY A 4 -23.46 -14.87 30.62
C GLY A 4 -21.95 -14.78 30.83
N ALA A 5 -21.31 -15.93 31.04
CA ALA A 5 -19.95 -16.06 31.52
C ALA A 5 -18.90 -15.53 30.53
N VAL A 6 -17.89 -14.83 31.06
CA VAL A 6 -16.68 -14.44 30.34
C VAL A 6 -15.67 -15.59 30.49
N ILE A 7 -15.45 -16.33 29.39
CA ILE A 7 -14.36 -17.30 29.26
C ILE A 7 -13.38 -16.71 28.25
N VAL A 8 -12.23 -16.24 28.72
CA VAL A 8 -11.07 -15.97 27.87
C VAL A 8 -10.04 -17.04 28.20
N ALA A 9 -9.96 -18.05 27.33
CA ALA A 9 -8.91 -19.05 27.36
C ALA A 9 -8.59 -19.41 25.91
N VAL A 10 -7.43 -18.97 25.41
CA VAL A 10 -6.66 -19.74 24.44
C VAL A 10 -5.18 -19.48 24.67
N ALA A 11 -4.52 -20.50 25.22
CA ALA A 11 -3.09 -20.67 25.16
C ALA A 11 -2.70 -21.09 23.73
N VAL A 12 -1.60 -20.57 23.20
CA VAL A 12 -0.91 -21.18 22.07
C VAL A 12 0.55 -21.37 22.45
N ALA A 13 0.84 -22.55 22.98
CA ALA A 13 2.16 -23.14 22.90
C ALA A 13 2.12 -24.15 21.76
N SER A 14 3.01 -24.01 20.78
CA SER A 14 3.46 -25.11 19.93
C SER A 14 4.80 -24.74 19.34
N PHE A 15 5.85 -25.11 20.09
CA PHE A 15 7.20 -25.23 19.62
C PHE A 15 7.33 -26.68 19.14
N VAL A 16 7.54 -26.90 17.84
CA VAL A 16 7.91 -28.21 17.29
C VAL A 16 9.25 -28.07 16.60
N VAL A 17 10.19 -28.84 17.13
CA VAL A 17 11.55 -29.10 16.68
C VAL A 17 11.49 -30.27 15.67
N LEU A 18 12.61 -30.46 14.95
CA LEU A 18 12.99 -31.58 14.04
C LEU A 18 12.77 -31.26 12.55
N GLU A 19 13.70 -31.50 11.62
CA GLU A 19 14.97 -32.23 11.68
C GLU A 19 15.83 -31.89 10.45
N ARG A 20 17.15 -32.03 10.62
CA ARG A 20 18.14 -32.04 9.54
C ARG A 20 17.93 -33.26 8.64
N CYS A 21 17.90 -33.06 7.34
CA CYS A 21 18.08 -34.14 6.37
C CYS A 21 19.30 -33.85 5.49
N GLY A 22 20.26 -34.78 5.53
CA GLY A 22 21.57 -34.64 4.90
C GLY A 22 21.52 -34.80 3.39
N ALA A 23 22.34 -34.01 2.70
CA ALA A 23 22.66 -34.23 1.31
C ALA A 23 23.80 -35.26 1.22
N ALA A 24 23.44 -36.48 0.78
CA ALA A 24 24.39 -37.49 0.36
C ALA A 24 25.04 -37.05 -0.96
N SER A 25 26.37 -37.14 -1.02
CA SER A 25 27.13 -37.03 -2.26
C SER A 25 26.93 -38.29 -3.11
N VAL A 26 26.64 -38.08 -4.40
CA VAL A 26 26.72 -39.14 -5.40
C VAL A 26 27.61 -38.63 -6.52
N SER A 27 28.88 -39.02 -6.45
CA SER A 27 29.79 -38.98 -7.60
C SER A 27 29.31 -40.00 -8.62
N ARG A 28 29.21 -39.58 -9.89
CA ARG A 28 29.26 -40.50 -11.03
C ARG A 28 30.18 -39.95 -12.10
N ALA A 29 31.32 -40.63 -12.22
CA ALA A 29 32.21 -40.58 -13.36
C ALA A 29 31.54 -41.23 -14.58
N GLY A 30 31.84 -40.71 -15.77
CA GLY A 30 31.45 -41.32 -17.04
C GLY A 30 31.28 -40.30 -18.18
N GLU A 31 32.27 -39.43 -18.38
CA GLU A 31 32.29 -38.49 -19.50
C GLU A 31 32.84 -39.21 -20.74
N LEU A 32 31.94 -39.79 -21.55
CA LEU A 32 32.25 -40.22 -22.90
C LEU A 32 32.14 -38.99 -23.82
N ALA A 33 33.30 -38.51 -24.25
CA ALA A 33 33.44 -37.42 -25.20
C ALA A 33 32.84 -37.80 -26.57
N PHE A 34 31.64 -37.32 -26.85
CA PHE A 34 31.12 -37.24 -28.21
C PHE A 34 31.67 -35.97 -28.86
N ALA A 35 32.42 -36.13 -29.95
CA ALA A 35 32.83 -35.02 -30.79
C ALA A 35 31.58 -34.34 -31.39
N PRO A 36 31.50 -33.00 -31.41
CA PRO A 36 30.37 -32.29 -31.98
C PRO A 36 30.33 -32.51 -33.50
N VAL A 37 29.20 -33.00 -33.99
CA VAL A 37 28.87 -32.95 -35.42
C VAL A 37 28.57 -31.48 -35.75
N GLU A 38 29.44 -30.86 -36.54
CA GLU A 38 29.19 -29.53 -37.09
C GLU A 38 28.01 -29.62 -38.05
N ASP A 39 26.88 -29.02 -37.67
CA ASP A 39 25.72 -28.86 -38.55
C ASP A 39 26.09 -27.80 -39.63
N PRO A 40 26.18 -28.18 -40.92
CA PRO A 40 26.52 -27.24 -41.99
C PRO A 40 25.39 -26.23 -42.26
N ASN A 41 24.23 -26.39 -41.62
CA ASN A 41 23.14 -25.45 -41.69
C ASN A 41 23.18 -24.54 -40.47
N GLY A 42 24.07 -23.54 -40.51
CA GLY A 42 24.29 -22.52 -39.48
C GLY A 42 23.09 -21.60 -39.26
N ALA A 43 21.95 -22.17 -38.88
CA ALA A 43 20.82 -21.47 -38.33
C ALA A 43 21.27 -20.94 -36.96
N ARG A 44 21.72 -19.67 -36.98
CA ARG A 44 21.95 -18.91 -35.75
C ARG A 44 20.71 -19.08 -34.87
N PRO A 45 20.86 -19.42 -33.58
CA PRO A 45 19.75 -19.38 -32.65
C PRO A 45 19.10 -18.01 -32.80
N ILE A 46 17.83 -17.98 -33.21
CA ILE A 46 17.07 -16.75 -33.19
C ILE A 46 16.90 -16.46 -31.71
N GLU A 47 17.79 -15.62 -31.18
CA GLU A 47 17.69 -15.07 -29.84
C GLU A 47 16.40 -14.25 -29.85
N ALA A 48 15.31 -14.91 -29.44
CA ALA A 48 13.99 -14.30 -29.38
C ALA A 48 14.12 -13.13 -28.41
N ALA A 49 14.17 -11.91 -28.96
CA ALA A 49 14.25 -10.69 -28.19
C ALA A 49 13.19 -10.77 -27.08
N ALA A 50 13.64 -10.68 -25.82
CA ALA A 50 12.74 -10.73 -24.69
C ALA A 50 11.62 -9.70 -24.92
N PRO A 51 10.34 -10.10 -24.83
CA PRO A 51 9.24 -9.20 -25.17
C PRO A 51 9.37 -7.93 -24.34
N ALA A 52 9.34 -6.79 -25.04
CA ALA A 52 9.49 -5.47 -24.43
C ALA A 52 8.47 -5.30 -23.29
N VAL A 53 8.97 -4.85 -22.13
CA VAL A 53 8.14 -4.60 -20.96
C VAL A 53 7.58 -3.19 -21.06
N GLU A 54 6.26 -3.06 -21.20
CA GLU A 54 5.61 -1.76 -21.32
C GLU A 54 5.32 -1.18 -19.92
N ALA A 55 5.96 -0.06 -19.57
CA ALA A 55 5.65 0.68 -18.35
C ALA A 55 4.33 1.46 -18.54
N ARG A 56 3.35 1.25 -17.64
CA ARG A 56 2.00 1.82 -17.75
C ARG A 56 1.42 2.21 -16.39
N GLU A 57 0.57 3.23 -16.37
CA GLU A 57 -0.31 3.49 -15.23
C GLU A 57 -1.46 2.47 -15.18
N TRP A 58 -2.06 2.25 -14.01
CA TRP A 58 -3.11 1.24 -13.86
C TRP A 58 -4.37 1.57 -14.67
N SER A 59 -4.76 2.84 -14.73
CA SER A 59 -5.88 3.29 -15.59
C SER A 59 -5.65 2.93 -17.06
N GLN A 60 -4.42 3.06 -17.55
CA GLN A 60 -4.05 2.68 -18.92
C GLN A 60 -4.11 1.16 -19.11
N LEU A 61 -3.64 0.38 -18.12
CA LEU A 61 -3.76 -1.07 -18.14
C LEU A 61 -5.22 -1.53 -18.21
N ARG A 62 -6.13 -0.87 -17.49
CA ARG A 62 -7.58 -1.16 -17.57
C ARG A 62 -8.18 -0.75 -18.91
N ALA A 63 -7.83 0.43 -19.41
CA ALA A 63 -8.37 0.95 -20.68
C ALA A 63 -7.97 0.09 -21.90
N ASP A 64 -6.73 -0.39 -21.94
CA ASP A 64 -6.18 -1.19 -23.04
C ASP A 64 -6.06 -2.69 -22.71
N ALA A 65 -6.75 -3.17 -21.67
CA ALA A 65 -6.52 -4.50 -21.10
C ALA A 65 -6.66 -5.64 -22.14
N THR A 66 -7.62 -5.54 -23.06
CA THR A 66 -7.81 -6.53 -24.13
C THR A 66 -6.66 -6.57 -25.13
N ARG A 67 -6.02 -5.43 -25.41
CA ARG A 67 -4.87 -5.34 -26.32
C ARG A 67 -3.58 -5.86 -25.67
N LEU A 68 -3.49 -5.72 -24.36
CA LEU A 68 -2.34 -6.12 -23.55
C LEU A 68 -2.40 -7.58 -23.09
N LEU A 69 -3.43 -8.33 -23.45
CA LEU A 69 -3.56 -9.74 -23.08
C LEU A 69 -2.36 -10.55 -23.61
N GLY A 70 -1.69 -11.27 -22.71
CA GLY A 70 -0.47 -12.02 -22.97
C GLY A 70 0.81 -11.19 -23.03
N ARG A 71 0.74 -9.86 -22.87
CA ARG A 71 1.90 -8.95 -22.86
C ARG A 71 2.46 -8.77 -21.46
N ARG A 72 3.77 -8.54 -21.39
CA ARG A 72 4.49 -8.17 -20.17
C ARG A 72 4.32 -6.68 -19.93
N VAL A 73 3.93 -6.34 -18.71
CA VAL A 73 3.68 -4.98 -18.27
C VAL A 73 4.47 -4.69 -17.01
N LYS A 74 4.82 -3.41 -16.83
CA LYS A 74 5.46 -2.91 -15.61
C LYS A 74 4.64 -1.75 -15.05
N PHE A 75 4.41 -1.76 -13.75
CA PHE A 75 3.63 -0.73 -13.09
C PHE A 75 4.05 -0.61 -11.62
N VAL A 76 3.70 0.53 -11.02
CA VAL A 76 4.01 0.84 -9.63
C VAL A 76 2.73 0.81 -8.81
N VAL A 77 2.80 0.14 -7.66
CA VAL A 77 1.67 -0.07 -6.75
C VAL A 77 2.09 -0.01 -5.29
N GLN A 78 1.10 0.18 -4.43
CA GLN A 78 1.26 0.24 -2.98
C GLN A 78 0.48 -0.89 -2.31
N PHE A 79 1.16 -1.69 -1.50
CA PHE A 79 0.60 -2.91 -0.93
C PHE A 79 -0.49 -2.62 0.10
N HIS A 80 -1.65 -3.22 -0.09
CA HIS A 80 -2.75 -3.18 0.88
C HIS A 80 -2.74 -4.43 1.78
N GLY A 81 -2.64 -5.62 1.16
CA GLY A 81 -2.61 -6.89 1.86
C GLY A 81 -2.85 -8.10 0.95
N GLU A 82 -2.69 -9.28 1.52
CA GLU A 82 -3.04 -10.55 0.89
C GLU A 82 -4.55 -10.78 0.87
N VAL A 83 -5.04 -11.36 -0.23
CA VAL A 83 -6.44 -11.74 -0.41
C VAL A 83 -6.58 -13.22 -0.10
N GLY A 84 -7.04 -13.55 1.11
CA GLY A 84 -7.15 -14.94 1.57
C GLY A 84 -8.20 -15.78 0.82
N THR A 85 -9.24 -15.16 0.24
CA THR A 85 -10.24 -15.88 -0.56
C THR A 85 -10.66 -15.07 -1.79
N TRP A 86 -10.69 -15.72 -2.94
CA TRP A 86 -11.26 -15.17 -4.18
C TRP A 86 -11.92 -16.28 -4.98
N LYS A 87 -12.88 -15.91 -5.83
CA LYS A 87 -13.56 -16.88 -6.68
C LYS A 87 -12.70 -17.15 -7.91
N CYS A 88 -12.07 -18.32 -7.94
CA CYS A 88 -11.17 -18.73 -9.01
C CYS A 88 -11.89 -19.23 -10.29
N TYR A 89 -13.22 -19.37 -10.29
CA TYR A 89 -14.07 -19.83 -11.41
C TYR A 89 -13.35 -20.70 -12.47
N LEU A 90 -13.38 -20.30 -13.74
CA LEU A 90 -12.71 -20.92 -14.89
C LEU A 90 -11.35 -20.27 -15.17
N SER A 91 -10.79 -19.59 -14.17
CA SER A 91 -9.52 -18.88 -14.28
C SER A 91 -8.34 -19.81 -14.05
N ARG A 92 -7.20 -19.55 -14.69
CA ARG A 92 -5.93 -20.19 -14.35
C ARG A 92 -5.46 -19.87 -12.92
N PHE A 93 -5.93 -18.78 -12.33
CA PHE A 93 -5.47 -18.27 -11.04
C PHE A 93 -6.16 -19.00 -9.88
N SER A 94 -5.87 -20.30 -9.76
CA SER A 94 -6.35 -21.16 -8.70
C SER A 94 -5.70 -20.77 -7.36
N ALA A 95 -6.45 -20.84 -6.26
CA ALA A 95 -5.90 -20.62 -4.92
C ALA A 95 -4.84 -21.66 -4.50
N ARG A 96 -4.80 -22.80 -5.20
CA ARG A 96 -3.79 -23.84 -5.01
C ARG A 96 -2.44 -23.44 -5.59
N ASP A 97 -2.42 -22.79 -6.74
CA ASP A 97 -1.19 -22.52 -7.50
C ASP A 97 -0.72 -21.06 -7.37
N PHE A 98 -1.61 -20.17 -6.95
CA PHE A 98 -1.36 -18.74 -6.84
C PHE A 98 -1.77 -18.20 -5.47
N SER A 99 -1.06 -17.16 -5.05
CA SER A 99 -1.43 -16.26 -3.96
C SER A 99 -1.89 -14.95 -4.56
N ALA A 100 -3.01 -14.40 -4.07
CA ALA A 100 -3.60 -13.18 -4.57
C ALA A 100 -3.28 -12.01 -3.62
N PHE A 101 -2.83 -10.89 -4.18
CA PHE A 101 -2.45 -9.70 -3.44
C PHE A 101 -3.22 -8.50 -3.97
N GLN A 102 -3.55 -7.59 -3.07
CA GLN A 102 -4.31 -6.40 -3.38
C GLN A 102 -3.49 -5.14 -3.07
N PHE A 103 -3.65 -4.14 -3.93
CA PHE A 103 -2.84 -2.94 -3.94
C PHE A 103 -3.68 -1.70 -4.25
N TRP A 104 -3.22 -0.57 -3.73
CA TRP A 104 -3.57 0.75 -4.25
C TRP A 104 -2.62 1.13 -5.38
N THR A 105 -3.10 1.94 -6.31
CA THR A 105 -2.30 2.49 -7.40
C THR A 105 -1.87 3.92 -7.05
N ASP A 106 -0.90 4.48 -7.78
CA ASP A 106 -0.51 5.90 -7.60
C ASP A 106 -1.66 6.89 -7.95
N GLU A 107 -2.73 6.40 -8.58
CA GLU A 107 -3.95 7.16 -8.88
C GLU A 107 -4.94 7.20 -7.71
N GLN A 108 -4.81 6.26 -6.76
CA GLN A 108 -5.62 6.22 -5.55
C GLN A 108 -4.92 6.97 -4.42
N PHE A 109 -5.72 7.63 -3.58
CA PHE A 109 -5.22 8.37 -2.43
C PHE A 109 -5.82 7.78 -1.15
N PRO A 110 -5.18 6.79 -0.51
CA PRO A 110 -5.72 6.07 0.64
C PRO A 110 -6.05 6.93 1.87
N PHE A 111 -5.69 8.21 1.90
CA PHE A 111 -6.20 9.16 2.90
C PHE A 111 -7.67 9.55 2.66
N ARG A 112 -8.26 9.22 1.50
CA ARG A 112 -9.71 9.26 1.26
C ARG A 112 -10.31 7.91 1.61
N SER A 113 -11.44 7.91 2.32
CA SER A 113 -12.09 6.68 2.80
C SER A 113 -12.53 5.75 1.64
N GLU A 114 -13.03 6.33 0.56
CA GLU A 114 -13.42 5.61 -0.66
C GLU A 114 -12.25 4.85 -1.30
N ASP A 115 -11.10 5.52 -1.46
CA ASP A 115 -9.89 4.91 -2.04
C ASP A 115 -9.27 3.88 -1.08
N PHE A 116 -9.29 4.17 0.23
CA PHE A 116 -8.76 3.27 1.25
C PHE A 116 -9.48 1.91 1.24
N THR A 117 -10.82 1.95 1.20
CA THR A 117 -11.66 0.75 1.35
C THR A 117 -11.79 -0.05 0.06
N ALA A 118 -11.53 0.56 -1.10
CA ALA A 118 -11.65 -0.08 -2.41
C ALA A 118 -10.33 -0.06 -3.21
N PRO A 119 -9.29 -0.79 -2.79
CA PRO A 119 -8.07 -0.95 -3.59
C PRO A 119 -8.36 -1.62 -4.94
N ILE A 120 -7.97 -0.98 -6.04
CA ILE A 120 -8.40 -1.38 -7.39
C ILE A 120 -7.47 -2.38 -8.08
N ALA A 121 -6.23 -2.52 -7.62
CA ALA A 121 -5.24 -3.38 -8.28
C ALA A 121 -5.16 -4.75 -7.59
N ARG A 122 -5.32 -5.81 -8.37
CA ARG A 122 -5.14 -7.19 -7.92
C ARG A 122 -4.10 -7.89 -8.79
N VAL A 123 -3.12 -8.49 -8.14
CA VAL A 123 -2.01 -9.19 -8.78
C VAL A 123 -1.86 -10.56 -8.14
N PHE A 124 -1.45 -11.54 -8.93
CA PHE A 124 -1.28 -12.92 -8.50
C PHE A 124 0.17 -13.32 -8.62
N ALA A 125 0.76 -13.85 -7.56
CA ALA A 125 2.09 -14.46 -7.63
C ALA A 125 1.94 -15.98 -7.57
N ARG A 126 2.78 -16.69 -8.31
CA ARG A 126 2.82 -18.15 -8.25
C ARG A 126 3.36 -18.60 -6.90
N ARG A 127 2.75 -19.60 -6.27
CA ARG A 127 3.24 -20.13 -4.99
C ARG A 127 4.65 -20.70 -5.14
N GLY A 128 5.51 -20.44 -4.16
CA GLY A 128 6.93 -20.80 -4.16
C GLY A 128 7.77 -20.00 -5.16
N SER A 129 7.26 -18.89 -5.69
CA SER A 129 8.06 -17.96 -6.51
C SER A 129 8.65 -16.86 -5.65
N GLY A 130 9.81 -16.32 -6.03
CA GLY A 130 10.42 -15.20 -5.30
C GLY A 130 9.54 -13.94 -5.25
N ALA A 131 8.63 -13.76 -6.24
CA ALA A 131 7.63 -12.70 -6.19
C ALA A 131 6.61 -12.90 -5.07
N GLU A 132 6.21 -14.14 -4.81
CA GLU A 132 5.31 -14.48 -3.70
C GLU A 132 6.00 -14.24 -2.35
N ASP A 133 7.23 -14.72 -2.19
CA ASP A 133 7.99 -14.57 -0.94
C ASP A 133 8.12 -13.09 -0.54
N VAL A 134 8.51 -12.24 -1.50
CA VAL A 134 8.64 -10.79 -1.28
C VAL A 134 7.30 -10.14 -0.90
N LEU A 135 6.19 -10.57 -1.51
CA LEU A 135 4.87 -10.02 -1.23
C LEU A 135 4.25 -10.53 0.07
N HIS A 136 4.57 -11.75 0.51
CA HIS A 136 4.16 -12.25 1.82
C HIS A 136 4.85 -11.52 2.97
N GLU A 137 6.12 -11.16 2.80
CA GLU A 137 6.88 -10.39 3.79
C GLU A 137 6.59 -8.87 3.75
N ALA A 138 5.81 -8.43 2.76
CA ALA A 138 5.50 -7.02 2.56
C ALA A 138 4.72 -6.45 3.74
N LYS A 139 5.13 -5.26 4.18
CA LYS A 139 4.35 -4.45 5.13
C LYS A 139 3.28 -3.69 4.38
N ARG A 140 2.15 -3.42 5.04
CA ARG A 140 1.13 -2.52 4.48
C ARG A 140 1.78 -1.17 4.10
N TYR A 141 1.34 -0.64 2.97
CA TYR A 141 1.86 0.55 2.30
C TYR A 141 3.27 0.44 1.71
N SER A 142 3.97 -0.69 1.82
CA SER A 142 5.18 -0.90 1.05
C SER A 142 4.89 -0.69 -0.44
N ARG A 143 5.77 0.05 -1.12
CA ARG A 143 5.61 0.37 -2.55
C ARG A 143 6.46 -0.58 -3.37
N PHE A 144 5.92 -1.01 -4.49
CA PHE A 144 6.53 -2.00 -5.35
C PHE A 144 6.46 -1.56 -6.80
N GLU A 145 7.53 -1.80 -7.55
CA GLU A 145 7.47 -1.96 -8.99
C GLU A 145 7.26 -3.44 -9.28
N ILE A 146 6.20 -3.75 -10.01
CA ILE A 146 5.86 -5.12 -10.39
C ILE A 146 6.04 -5.25 -11.90
N GLU A 147 6.76 -6.28 -12.32
CA GLU A 147 6.70 -6.78 -13.69
C GLU A 147 5.89 -8.06 -13.72
N GLY A 148 4.94 -8.14 -14.64
CA GLY A 148 4.09 -9.31 -14.76
C GLY A 148 3.48 -9.41 -16.14
N THR A 149 2.89 -10.56 -16.43
CA THR A 149 2.13 -10.76 -17.65
C THR A 149 0.65 -10.64 -17.37
N LEU A 150 -0.07 -9.82 -18.15
CA LEU A 150 -1.53 -9.78 -18.11
C LEU A 150 -2.05 -11.07 -18.74
N ARG A 151 -2.56 -12.01 -17.92
CA ARG A 151 -2.95 -13.34 -18.41
C ARG A 151 -4.44 -13.43 -18.73
N GLU A 152 -5.27 -12.76 -17.95
CA GLU A 152 -6.72 -12.87 -18.05
C GLU A 152 -7.40 -11.53 -17.76
N LEU A 153 -8.67 -11.41 -18.19
CA LEU A 153 -9.57 -10.33 -17.82
C LEU A 153 -10.76 -10.94 -17.07
N PHE A 154 -11.04 -10.46 -15.87
CA PHE A 154 -12.17 -10.93 -15.07
C PHE A 154 -13.08 -9.75 -14.73
N LEU A 155 -14.31 -9.77 -15.26
CA LEU A 155 -15.29 -8.68 -15.11
C LEU A 155 -14.72 -7.31 -15.53
N GLY A 156 -13.88 -7.29 -16.56
CA GLY A 156 -13.21 -6.08 -17.06
C GLY A 156 -11.95 -5.69 -16.28
N GLU A 157 -11.60 -6.40 -15.21
CA GLU A 157 -10.37 -6.15 -14.46
C GLU A 157 -9.20 -7.00 -14.94
N PRO A 158 -8.00 -6.43 -15.09
CA PRO A 158 -6.81 -7.16 -15.50
C PRO A 158 -6.32 -8.08 -14.38
N TRP A 159 -6.16 -9.36 -14.69
CA TRP A 159 -5.54 -10.35 -13.80
C TRP A 159 -4.11 -10.61 -14.27
N ILE A 160 -3.17 -10.09 -13.49
CA ILE A 160 -1.74 -10.06 -13.82
C ILE A 160 -1.02 -11.11 -12.99
N GLU A 161 -0.22 -11.94 -13.65
CA GLU A 161 0.73 -12.86 -13.03
C GLU A 161 2.04 -12.10 -12.79
N ALA A 162 2.39 -11.85 -11.52
CA ALA A 162 3.66 -11.24 -11.15
C ALA A 162 4.82 -12.21 -11.42
N GLU A 163 5.82 -11.72 -12.14
CA GLU A 163 7.05 -12.44 -12.46
C GLU A 163 8.22 -11.91 -11.63
N SER A 164 8.28 -10.58 -11.44
CA SER A 164 9.28 -9.93 -10.59
C SER A 164 8.65 -8.80 -9.78
N VAL A 165 9.17 -8.60 -8.57
CA VAL A 165 8.70 -7.59 -7.63
C VAL A 165 9.92 -6.89 -7.05
N ARG A 166 9.94 -5.56 -7.13
CA ARG A 166 11.02 -4.72 -6.61
C ARG A 166 10.46 -3.70 -5.62
N VAL A 167 10.98 -3.71 -4.39
CA VAL A 167 10.62 -2.72 -3.37
C VAL A 167 11.13 -1.34 -3.78
N LEU A 168 10.29 -0.32 -3.63
CA LEU A 168 10.64 1.08 -3.82
C LEU A 168 10.77 1.78 -2.45
N PRO A 169 11.70 2.74 -2.30
CA PRO A 169 11.99 3.37 -1.00
C PRO A 169 10.94 4.40 -0.56
N GLU A 170 10.10 4.87 -1.48
CA GLU A 170 9.02 5.81 -1.19
C GLU A 170 7.74 5.06 -0.90
N ALA A 171 7.08 5.38 0.20
CA ALA A 171 5.87 4.68 0.62
C ALA A 171 4.94 5.63 1.36
N LEU A 172 3.63 5.38 1.26
CA LEU A 172 2.70 5.91 2.24
C LEU A 172 2.99 5.24 3.58
N THR A 173 2.62 5.91 4.66
CA THR A 173 2.73 5.38 6.02
C THR A 173 1.36 5.50 6.66
N ASP A 174 1.11 4.72 7.72
CA ASP A 174 -0.09 4.89 8.54
C ASP A 174 -0.27 6.35 8.97
N GLY A 175 0.81 7.01 9.39
CA GLY A 175 0.79 8.42 9.77
C GLY A 175 0.29 9.33 8.66
N SER A 176 0.85 9.22 7.45
CA SER A 176 0.41 10.03 6.31
C SER A 176 -1.05 9.78 5.93
N VAL A 177 -1.51 8.53 6.01
CA VAL A 177 -2.90 8.16 5.70
C VAL A 177 -3.87 8.71 6.75
N ILE A 178 -3.56 8.51 8.04
CA ILE A 178 -4.40 8.96 9.17
C ILE A 178 -4.49 10.49 9.20
N HIS A 179 -3.36 11.19 9.15
CA HIS A 179 -3.33 12.65 9.20
C HIS A 179 -3.92 13.27 7.94
N GLY A 180 -3.68 12.68 6.76
CA GLY A 180 -4.33 13.10 5.51
C GLY A 180 -5.86 12.96 5.57
N GLY A 181 -6.36 11.83 6.08
CA GLY A 181 -7.80 11.61 6.21
C GLY A 181 -8.45 12.52 7.25
N ARG A 182 -7.78 12.75 8.39
CA ARG A 182 -8.24 13.71 9.40
C ARG A 182 -8.29 15.13 8.87
N ALA A 183 -7.31 15.54 8.05
CA ALA A 183 -7.31 16.84 7.42
C ALA A 183 -8.55 17.03 6.53
N LEU A 184 -8.92 16.02 5.73
CA LEU A 184 -10.12 16.08 4.90
C LEU A 184 -11.39 16.28 5.74
N SER A 185 -11.55 15.54 6.84
CA SER A 185 -12.69 15.75 7.74
C SER A 185 -12.72 17.16 8.34
N LEU A 186 -11.55 17.70 8.74
CA LEU A 186 -11.45 19.08 9.25
C LEU A 186 -11.75 20.14 8.17
N MET A 187 -11.40 19.86 6.91
CA MET A 187 -11.77 20.71 5.78
C MET A 187 -13.29 20.73 5.56
N ASP A 188 -13.94 19.56 5.65
CA ASP A 188 -15.40 19.44 5.54
C ASP A 188 -16.13 20.21 6.65
N ASP A 189 -15.55 20.23 7.87
CA ASP A 189 -16.04 21.01 9.02
C ASP A 189 -15.69 22.52 8.94
N GLY A 190 -14.95 22.96 7.92
CA GLY A 190 -14.49 24.35 7.77
C GLY A 190 -13.37 24.78 8.74
N LEU A 191 -12.74 23.82 9.44
CA LEU A 191 -11.64 24.04 10.38
C LEU A 191 -10.27 24.11 9.67
N TRP A 192 -10.14 25.01 8.70
CA TRP A 192 -9.04 25.06 7.73
C TRP A 192 -7.63 25.13 8.34
N LYS A 193 -7.44 25.89 9.42
CA LYS A 193 -6.13 26.03 10.07
C LYS A 193 -5.67 24.76 10.79
N LEU A 194 -6.61 24.01 11.35
CA LEU A 194 -6.32 22.71 11.96
C LEU A 194 -6.04 21.67 10.86
N ALA A 195 -6.83 21.69 9.78
CA ALA A 195 -6.58 20.84 8.63
C ALA A 195 -5.19 21.05 8.02
N GLU A 196 -4.74 22.31 7.87
CA GLU A 196 -3.38 22.63 7.42
C GLU A 196 -2.32 21.98 8.32
N SER A 197 -2.50 22.04 9.64
CA SER A 197 -1.55 21.46 10.60
C SER A 197 -1.46 19.94 10.47
N GLU A 198 -2.58 19.26 10.23
CA GLU A 198 -2.61 17.81 9.97
C GLU A 198 -1.91 17.45 8.64
N LEU A 199 -2.09 18.26 7.59
CA LEU A 199 -1.40 18.07 6.31
C LEU A 199 0.11 18.26 6.44
N ASP A 200 0.56 19.22 7.25
CA ASP A 200 1.98 19.42 7.54
C ASP A 200 2.59 18.18 8.21
N ILE A 201 1.88 17.52 9.13
CA ILE A 201 2.31 16.25 9.74
C ILE A 201 2.35 15.13 8.68
N ALA A 202 1.31 15.01 7.85
CA ALA A 202 1.24 13.97 6.81
C ALA A 202 2.41 14.06 5.81
N LEU A 203 2.86 15.28 5.51
CA LEU A 203 3.95 15.58 4.57
C LEU A 203 5.37 15.34 5.11
N GLN A 204 5.53 15.11 6.42
CA GLN A 204 6.84 14.82 7.02
C GLN A 204 7.42 13.47 6.57
N ALA A 205 6.56 12.51 6.21
CA ALA A 205 7.00 11.22 5.70
C ALA A 205 7.53 11.32 4.25
N ARG A 206 8.32 10.32 3.85
CA ARG A 206 8.78 10.15 2.47
C ARG A 206 7.67 9.53 1.60
N VAL A 207 6.62 10.31 1.37
CA VAL A 207 5.48 9.91 0.53
C VAL A 207 5.81 9.95 -0.97
N PRO A 208 5.16 9.11 -1.79
CA PRO A 208 5.25 9.16 -3.25
C PRO A 208 4.97 10.54 -3.83
N GLU A 209 5.63 10.89 -4.94
CA GLU A 209 5.50 12.21 -5.57
C GLU A 209 4.04 12.60 -5.88
N ARG A 210 3.24 11.71 -6.46
CA ARG A 210 1.84 11.98 -6.80
C ARG A 210 0.98 12.22 -5.55
N ALA A 211 1.20 11.44 -4.49
CA ALA A 211 0.55 11.65 -3.19
C ALA A 211 1.00 12.96 -2.53
N ARG A 212 2.30 13.30 -2.62
CA ARG A 212 2.84 14.58 -2.14
C ARG A 212 2.17 15.76 -2.83
N ALA A 213 2.05 15.70 -4.16
CA ALA A 213 1.43 16.76 -4.95
C ALA A 213 -0.04 16.98 -4.55
N GLU A 214 -0.79 15.90 -4.29
CA GLU A 214 -2.17 16.01 -3.84
C GLU A 214 -2.28 16.57 -2.41
N LEU A 215 -1.47 16.10 -1.47
CA LEU A 215 -1.43 16.65 -0.11
C LEU A 215 -1.05 18.14 -0.11
N GLU A 216 -0.10 18.54 -0.96
CA GLU A 216 0.29 19.94 -1.11
C GLU A 216 -0.84 20.79 -1.71
N ARG A 217 -1.57 20.25 -2.70
CA ARG A 217 -2.76 20.91 -3.27
C ARG A 217 -3.83 21.14 -2.21
N LEU A 218 -4.11 20.14 -1.36
CA LEU A 218 -5.05 20.26 -0.24
C LEU A 218 -4.56 21.31 0.77
N ARG A 219 -3.26 21.36 1.05
CA ARG A 219 -2.66 22.34 1.97
C ARG A 219 -2.81 23.77 1.45
N GLN A 220 -2.58 23.97 0.15
CA GLN A 220 -2.80 25.26 -0.50
C GLN A 220 -4.27 25.68 -0.43
N ALA A 221 -5.20 24.74 -0.61
CA ALA A 221 -6.63 25.01 -0.44
C ALA A 221 -6.95 25.44 1.01
N CYS A 222 -6.37 24.79 2.01
CA CYS A 222 -6.54 25.19 3.41
C CYS A 222 -6.03 26.63 3.65
N ARG A 223 -4.86 26.99 3.11
CA ARG A 223 -4.30 28.35 3.24
C ARG A 223 -5.19 29.41 2.60
N ALA A 224 -5.73 29.11 1.41
CA ALA A 224 -6.63 30.03 0.70
C ALA A 224 -7.93 30.27 1.48
N ASN A 225 -8.48 29.23 2.14
CA ASN A 225 -9.72 29.33 2.91
C ASN A 225 -9.52 29.77 4.37
N SER A 226 -8.29 29.69 4.88
CA SER A 226 -7.91 30.19 6.21
C SER A 226 -7.71 31.71 6.27
N ALA A 227 -8.04 32.43 5.18
CA ALA A 227 -8.00 33.89 5.17
C ALA A 227 -8.71 34.43 6.42
N PRO A 228 -8.13 35.45 7.08
CA PRO A 228 -8.59 35.86 8.39
C PRO A 228 -10.06 36.25 8.29
N GLU A 229 -10.93 35.43 8.86
CA GLU A 229 -12.30 35.80 9.20
C GLU A 229 -12.16 37.15 9.88
N ALA A 230 -12.62 38.21 9.19
CA ALA A 230 -12.33 39.59 9.53
C ALA A 230 -12.59 39.75 11.02
N ARG A 231 -11.50 39.82 11.80
CA ARG A 231 -11.49 39.58 13.23
C ARG A 231 -12.61 40.42 13.81
N ALA A 232 -13.75 39.80 14.12
CA ALA A 232 -14.90 40.56 14.62
C ALA A 232 -14.35 41.37 15.79
N PRO A 233 -14.51 42.70 15.79
CA PRO A 233 -13.83 43.57 16.74
C PRO A 233 -14.04 42.96 18.10
N SER A 234 -12.94 42.56 18.73
CA SER A 234 -12.97 41.83 20.00
C SER A 234 -13.94 42.57 20.90
N ARG A 235 -15.08 41.94 21.24
CA ARG A 235 -16.03 42.58 22.14
C ARG A 235 -15.21 42.99 23.37
N PRO A 236 -15.21 44.28 23.75
CA PRO A 236 -14.44 44.74 24.88
C PRO A 236 -14.81 43.84 26.06
N TRP A 237 -13.80 43.23 26.66
CA TRP A 237 -13.99 42.30 27.76
C TRP A 237 -14.75 43.00 28.88
N THR A 238 -16.03 42.66 29.05
CA THR A 238 -16.85 43.07 30.20
C THR A 238 -16.63 42.06 31.32
N GLY A 239 -15.39 41.94 31.79
CA GLY A 239 -15.11 41.15 32.97
C GLY A 239 -15.92 41.64 34.18
N PRO A 240 -16.24 40.77 35.15
CA PRO A 240 -16.77 41.22 36.42
C PRO A 240 -15.78 42.20 37.02
N THR A 241 -16.25 43.42 37.30
CA THR A 241 -15.45 44.49 37.88
C THR A 241 -14.78 43.94 39.14
N PRO A 242 -13.43 44.02 39.28
CA PRO A 242 -12.76 43.51 40.46
C PRO A 242 -13.35 44.19 41.69
N ASN A 243 -14.01 43.39 42.53
CA ASN A 243 -14.59 43.86 43.77
C ASN A 243 -13.41 44.17 44.71
N LEU A 244 -12.98 45.44 44.74
CA LEU A 244 -12.00 46.00 45.67
C LEU A 244 -12.59 45.95 47.10
N ARG A 245 -12.80 44.75 47.64
CA ARG A 245 -13.10 44.60 49.07
C ARG A 245 -11.82 44.75 49.87
N SER A 246 -11.90 45.74 50.74
CA SER A 246 -10.88 46.37 51.57
C SER A 246 -10.02 45.40 52.38
N PRO A 247 -8.77 45.80 52.73
CA PRO A 247 -7.89 45.00 53.57
C PRO A 247 -8.51 44.81 54.97
N ARG A 248 -8.69 43.55 55.39
CA ARG A 248 -9.02 43.24 56.79
C ARG A 248 -7.84 43.66 57.66
N ARG A 249 -8.08 44.63 58.57
CA ARG A 249 -7.22 44.89 59.73
C ARG A 249 -6.96 43.56 60.44
N ARG A 250 -5.69 43.19 60.62
CA ARG A 250 -5.30 42.20 61.62
C ARG A 250 -5.33 42.89 62.97
N GLU A 251 -6.23 42.47 63.85
CA GLU A 251 -6.08 42.78 65.27
C GLU A 251 -4.96 41.91 65.86
N PRO A 252 -4.12 42.43 66.76
CA PRO A 252 -3.15 41.64 67.49
C PRO A 252 -3.86 40.83 68.59
N LEU A 253 -3.46 39.57 68.75
CA LEU A 253 -3.76 38.78 69.94
C LEU A 253 -2.60 38.93 70.93
N ASP A 254 -2.95 39.24 72.17
CA ASP A 254 -2.08 39.26 73.36
C ASP A 254 -1.51 37.87 73.69
#